data_AF-A0A3Q4GYQ4-F1
#
_entry.id   AF-A0A3Q4GYQ4-F1
#
_cell.length_a   1.000
_cell.length_b   1.000
_cell.length_c   1.000
_cell.angle_alpha   90.00
_cell.angle_beta   90.00
_cell.angle_gamma   90.00
#
_symmetry.space_group_name_H-M   'P 1'
#
loop_
_entity.id
_entity.type
_entity.pdbx_description
1 polymer ?
#
loop_
_entity_poly.entity_id
_entity_poly.type
_entity_poly.pdbx_seq_one_letter_code
_entity_poly.pdbx_strand_id
1 'polypeptide(L)'
;KTEYDTEHFLNLPCVDASGLFCLFTAGAVLYRIPLTWGQNKLPWKLLHAALMLLALVLSIVGLCAVFDFHNAQKTPNLYSIHSWIGIAATALFAMQWVAGMAGFLLPCSPISLRKRLKPMHVWLGGSILTLSIAACISGINEKLFFVLKGINMTQPYSALPPEALLGNSLGVLIVAFGLVVLKILSTREWQRPDSRPEDMAYTPLLQEENE
;
A
#
# COMPACT_ATOMS: atom_id res chain seq x y z
N LYS A 1 -32.73 3.60 -17.33
CA LYS A 1 -31.54 4.35 -17.86
C LYS A 1 -30.62 4.85 -16.74
N THR A 2 -31.12 5.00 -15.51
CA THR A 2 -30.37 5.40 -14.31
C THR A 2 -29.45 4.31 -13.75
N GLU A 3 -29.81 3.03 -13.89
CA GLU A 3 -29.03 1.89 -13.35
C GLU A 3 -27.76 1.58 -14.18
N TYR A 4 -27.75 1.94 -15.46
CA TYR A 4 -26.62 1.76 -16.38
C TYR A 4 -25.48 2.78 -16.15
N ASP A 5 -25.81 3.96 -15.62
CA ASP A 5 -24.83 5.03 -15.33
C ASP A 5 -24.16 4.85 -13.95
N THR A 6 -24.82 4.15 -13.01
CA THR A 6 -24.26 3.86 -11.68
C THR A 6 -23.18 2.77 -11.75
N GLU A 7 -23.39 1.77 -12.61
CA GLU A 7 -22.39 0.73 -12.94
C GLU A 7 -21.10 1.37 -13.50
N HIS A 8 -21.19 2.34 -14.42
CA HIS A 8 -20.01 3.01 -14.98
C HIS A 8 -19.30 4.00 -14.02
N PHE A 9 -19.96 4.41 -12.93
CA PHE A 9 -19.43 5.39 -11.98
C PHE A 9 -18.39 4.78 -11.01
N LEU A 10 -18.55 3.48 -10.71
CA LEU A 10 -17.70 2.70 -9.80
C LEU A 10 -16.75 1.75 -10.53
N ASN A 11 -17.07 1.36 -11.77
CA ASN A 11 -16.28 0.42 -12.56
C ASN A 11 -15.06 1.10 -13.19
N LEU A 12 -14.02 1.32 -12.38
CA LEU A 12 -12.61 0.97 -12.63
C LEU A 12 -11.73 1.71 -11.58
N PRO A 13 -11.68 3.05 -11.48
CA PRO A 13 -10.59 3.69 -10.71
C PRO A 13 -10.68 3.56 -9.18
N CYS A 14 -11.88 3.70 -8.59
CA CYS A 14 -12.04 3.76 -7.13
C CYS A 14 -12.03 2.37 -6.46
N VAL A 15 -12.61 1.36 -7.11
CA VAL A 15 -12.57 -0.03 -6.64
C VAL A 15 -11.16 -0.59 -6.81
N ASP A 16 -10.50 -0.30 -7.94
CA ASP A 16 -9.12 -0.73 -8.17
C ASP A 16 -8.14 -0.05 -7.19
N ALA A 17 -8.34 1.25 -6.88
CA ALA A 17 -7.52 1.95 -5.89
C ALA A 17 -7.72 1.44 -4.46
N SER A 18 -8.95 1.12 -4.06
CA SER A 18 -9.24 0.56 -2.74
C SER A 18 -8.72 -0.89 -2.59
N GLY A 19 -8.84 -1.72 -3.64
CA GLY A 19 -8.23 -3.05 -3.68
C GLY A 19 -6.70 -3.00 -3.59
N LEU A 20 -6.08 -2.08 -4.33
CA LEU A 20 -4.64 -1.82 -4.26
C LEU A 20 -4.20 -1.38 -2.85
N PHE A 21 -4.96 -0.48 -2.22
CA PHE A 21 -4.70 -0.02 -0.86
C PHE A 21 -4.82 -1.16 0.17
N CYS A 22 -5.83 -2.02 0.05
CA CYS A 22 -5.98 -3.21 0.87
C CYS A 22 -4.82 -4.20 0.68
N LEU A 23 -4.38 -4.43 -0.56
CA LEU A 23 -3.26 -5.32 -0.86
C LEU A 23 -1.94 -4.79 -0.25
N PHE A 24 -1.67 -3.49 -0.40
CA PHE A 24 -0.51 -2.83 0.19
C PHE A 24 -0.52 -2.92 1.72
N THR A 25 -1.64 -2.57 2.35
CA THR A 25 -1.73 -2.60 3.82
C THR A 25 -1.63 -4.02 4.38
N ALA A 26 -2.20 -5.03 3.72
CA ALA A 26 -2.06 -6.44 4.09
C ALA A 26 -0.59 -6.90 4.06
N GLY A 27 0.14 -6.57 2.99
CA GLY A 27 1.57 -6.89 2.91
C GLY A 27 2.42 -6.12 3.93
N ALA A 28 2.03 -4.88 4.29
CA ALA A 28 2.74 -4.07 5.28
C ALA A 28 2.63 -4.64 6.71
N VAL A 29 1.44 -5.14 7.10
CA VAL A 29 1.22 -5.71 8.43
C VAL A 29 1.61 -7.18 8.56
N LEU A 30 2.05 -7.84 7.48
CA LEU A 30 2.35 -9.28 7.46
C LEU A 30 3.23 -9.74 8.64
N TYR A 31 4.29 -8.99 8.95
CA TYR A 31 5.22 -9.30 10.05
C TYR A 31 4.69 -9.03 11.46
N ARG A 32 3.49 -8.44 11.57
CA ARG A 32 2.84 -8.09 12.84
C ARG A 32 1.86 -9.15 13.31
N ILE A 33 1.56 -10.13 12.45
CA ILE A 33 0.65 -11.23 12.77
C ILE A 33 1.43 -12.31 13.53
N PRO A 34 1.02 -12.68 14.78
CA PRO A 34 1.74 -13.67 15.60
C PRO A 34 1.95 -15.03 14.93
N LEU A 35 1.05 -15.44 14.02
CA LEU A 35 1.18 -16.66 13.20
C LEU A 35 2.46 -16.68 12.35
N THR A 36 3.03 -15.51 12.05
CA THR A 36 4.26 -15.39 11.25
C THR A 36 5.55 -15.46 12.07
N TRP A 37 5.45 -15.60 13.39
CA TRP A 37 6.59 -15.53 14.31
C TRP A 37 7.36 -16.86 14.47
N GLY A 38 6.98 -17.91 13.72
CA GLY A 38 7.75 -19.16 13.65
C GLY A 38 9.19 -18.98 13.17
N GLN A 39 10.00 -20.04 13.21
CA GLN A 39 11.47 -19.95 13.06
C GLN A 39 11.93 -19.43 11.68
N ASN A 40 11.32 -19.89 10.57
CA ASN A 40 11.78 -19.49 9.24
C ASN A 40 11.27 -18.09 8.86
N LYS A 41 12.20 -17.15 8.62
CA LYS A 41 11.90 -15.78 8.18
C LYS A 41 11.74 -15.67 6.66
N LEU A 42 12.33 -16.58 5.90
CA LEU A 42 12.42 -16.47 4.44
C LEU A 42 11.07 -16.51 3.72
N PRO A 43 10.12 -17.41 4.04
CA PRO A 43 8.81 -17.45 3.37
C PRO A 43 8.05 -16.13 3.52
N TRP A 44 8.09 -15.54 4.71
CA TRP A 44 7.42 -14.26 5.00
C TRP A 44 8.09 -13.07 4.30
N LYS A 45 9.41 -13.13 4.06
CA LYS A 45 10.13 -12.14 3.24
C LYS A 45 9.72 -12.21 1.78
N LEU A 46 9.63 -13.42 1.24
CA LEU A 46 9.20 -13.64 -0.13
C LEU A 46 7.73 -13.22 -0.31
N LEU A 47 6.86 -13.60 0.63
CA LEU A 47 5.45 -13.21 0.59
C LEU A 47 5.27 -11.69 0.69
N HIS A 48 5.96 -11.02 1.63
CA HIS A 48 5.95 -9.56 1.71
C HIS A 48 6.40 -8.92 0.39
N ALA A 49 7.54 -9.34 -0.16
CA ALA A 49 8.07 -8.78 -1.40
C ALA A 49 7.16 -9.03 -2.61
N ALA A 50 6.53 -10.21 -2.68
CA ALA A 50 5.59 -10.56 -3.74
C ALA A 50 4.29 -9.73 -3.65
N LEU A 51 3.70 -9.59 -2.47
CA LEU A 51 2.52 -8.74 -2.25
C LEU A 51 2.82 -7.27 -2.57
N MET A 52 3.99 -6.77 -2.15
CA MET A 52 4.42 -5.41 -2.49
C MET A 52 4.67 -5.24 -3.99
N LEU A 53 5.25 -6.24 -4.67
CA LEU A 53 5.47 -6.19 -6.11
C LEU A 53 4.15 -6.15 -6.87
N LEU A 54 3.19 -7.01 -6.49
CA LEU A 54 1.87 -7.04 -7.10
C LEU A 54 1.16 -5.69 -6.93
N ALA A 55 1.20 -5.12 -5.72
CA ALA A 55 0.67 -3.78 -5.47
C ALA A 55 1.37 -2.72 -6.34
N LEU A 56 2.70 -2.75 -6.45
CA LEU A 56 3.44 -1.80 -7.28
C LEU A 56 3.06 -1.90 -8.77
N VAL A 57 2.96 -3.13 -9.30
CA VAL A 57 2.55 -3.36 -10.70
C VAL A 57 1.14 -2.83 -10.95
N LEU A 58 0.19 -3.14 -10.07
CA LEU A 58 -1.18 -2.62 -10.18
C LEU A 58 -1.23 -1.08 -10.11
N SER A 59 -0.40 -0.47 -9.25
CA SER A 59 -0.27 0.99 -9.17
C SER A 59 0.25 1.61 -10.47
N ILE A 60 1.26 0.99 -11.09
CA ILE A 60 1.82 1.45 -12.37
C ILE A 60 0.79 1.30 -13.50
N VAL A 61 0.10 0.15 -13.57
CA VAL A 61 -0.97 -0.07 -14.56
C VAL A 61 -2.09 0.96 -14.40
N GLY A 62 -2.51 1.25 -13.16
CA GLY A 62 -3.50 2.29 -12.88
C GLY A 62 -3.05 3.68 -13.34
N LEU A 63 -1.79 4.05 -13.11
CA LEU A 63 -1.24 5.30 -13.63
C LEU A 63 -1.25 5.34 -15.16
N CYS A 64 -0.76 4.28 -15.83
CA CYS A 64 -0.79 4.19 -17.29
C CYS A 64 -2.20 4.40 -17.84
N ALA A 65 -3.20 3.74 -17.24
CA ALA A 65 -4.61 3.89 -17.64
C ALA A 65 -5.12 5.34 -17.50
N VAL A 66 -4.73 6.05 -16.44
CA VAL A 66 -5.11 7.47 -16.24
C VAL A 66 -4.42 8.38 -17.26
N PHE A 67 -3.12 8.18 -17.53
CA PHE A 67 -2.40 8.94 -18.54
C PHE A 67 -3.00 8.71 -19.94
N ASP A 68 -3.31 7.47 -20.29
CA ASP A 68 -3.95 7.11 -21.56
C ASP A 68 -5.34 7.76 -21.69
N PHE A 69 -6.14 7.72 -20.63
CA PHE A 69 -7.45 8.38 -20.58
C PHE A 69 -7.33 9.90 -20.78
N HIS A 70 -6.42 10.57 -20.06
CA HIS A 70 -6.20 12.00 -20.23
C HIS A 70 -5.73 12.36 -21.65
N ASN A 71 -4.80 11.58 -22.21
CA ASN A 71 -4.30 11.80 -23.56
C ASN A 71 -5.41 11.65 -24.61
N ALA A 72 -6.25 10.60 -24.49
CA ALA A 72 -7.39 10.39 -25.38
C ALA A 72 -8.42 11.53 -25.28
N GLN A 73 -8.68 12.02 -24.07
CA GLN A 73 -9.63 13.10 -23.80
C GLN A 73 -9.04 14.51 -23.94
N LYS A 74 -7.76 14.65 -24.33
CA LYS A 74 -7.01 15.92 -24.40
C LYS A 74 -7.07 16.72 -23.09
N THR A 75 -7.15 16.02 -21.96
CA THR A 75 -7.07 16.62 -20.64
C THR A 75 -5.60 16.79 -20.27
N PRO A 76 -5.16 17.95 -19.74
CA PRO A 76 -3.79 18.11 -19.28
C PRO A 76 -3.42 17.05 -18.24
N ASN A 77 -2.20 16.52 -18.32
CA ASN A 77 -1.68 15.62 -17.30
C ASN A 77 -1.03 16.38 -16.15
N LEU A 78 -1.01 15.77 -14.97
CA LEU A 78 -0.27 16.23 -13.79
C LEU A 78 -0.54 17.69 -13.35
N TYR A 79 -1.78 18.19 -13.50
CA TYR A 79 -2.12 19.56 -13.07
C TYR A 79 -2.75 19.64 -11.68
N SER A 80 -3.20 18.52 -11.10
CA SER A 80 -3.87 18.48 -9.79
C SER A 80 -2.91 18.06 -8.68
N ILE A 81 -3.15 18.51 -7.44
CA ILE A 81 -2.36 18.06 -6.28
C ILE A 81 -2.48 16.55 -6.05
N HIS A 82 -3.65 15.97 -6.36
CA HIS A 82 -3.87 14.52 -6.32
C HIS A 82 -2.86 13.80 -7.21
N SER A 83 -2.69 14.27 -8.45
CA SER A 83 -1.76 13.67 -9.41
C SER A 83 -0.29 13.77 -8.98
N TRP A 84 0.11 14.89 -8.34
CA TRP A 84 1.47 15.08 -7.82
C TRP A 84 1.77 14.15 -6.64
N ILE A 85 0.82 14.02 -5.71
CA ILE A 85 0.95 13.10 -4.57
C ILE A 85 0.96 11.65 -5.08
N GLY A 86 0.09 11.28 -6.02
CA GLY A 86 -0.02 9.92 -6.55
C GLY A 86 1.24 9.45 -7.29
N ILE A 87 1.82 10.31 -8.16
CA ILE A 87 3.06 9.96 -8.87
C ILE A 87 4.25 9.90 -7.90
N ALA A 88 4.33 10.81 -6.92
CA ALA A 88 5.38 10.79 -5.90
C ALA A 88 5.29 9.53 -5.03
N ALA A 89 4.09 9.14 -4.58
CA ALA A 89 3.86 7.93 -3.80
C ALA A 89 4.29 6.68 -4.58
N THR A 90 3.93 6.58 -5.86
CA THR A 90 4.29 5.43 -6.71
C THR A 90 5.81 5.36 -6.96
N ALA A 91 6.46 6.50 -7.23
CA ALA A 91 7.91 6.55 -7.42
C ALA A 91 8.67 6.16 -6.13
N LEU A 92 8.25 6.70 -4.98
CA LEU A 92 8.80 6.31 -3.67
C LEU A 92 8.58 4.82 -3.39
N PHE A 93 7.42 4.28 -3.76
CA PHE A 93 7.13 2.86 -3.59
C PHE A 93 8.02 1.98 -4.46
N ALA A 94 8.27 2.35 -5.72
CA ALA A 94 9.21 1.63 -6.59
C ALA A 94 10.63 1.61 -6.01
N MET A 95 11.13 2.77 -5.57
CA MET A 95 12.47 2.88 -4.94
C MET A 95 12.55 2.05 -3.66
N GLN A 96 11.51 2.12 -2.82
CA GLN A 96 11.40 1.35 -1.58
C GLN A 96 11.41 -0.16 -1.85
N TRP A 97 10.72 -0.63 -2.90
CA TRP A 97 10.69 -2.04 -3.27
C TRP A 97 12.06 -2.53 -3.74
N VAL A 98 12.73 -1.79 -4.62
CA VAL A 98 14.08 -2.12 -5.13
C VAL A 98 15.10 -2.13 -3.99
N ALA A 99 15.08 -1.11 -3.12
CA ALA A 99 15.96 -1.05 -1.96
C ALA A 99 15.68 -2.20 -0.96
N GLY A 100 14.42 -2.55 -0.77
CA GLY A 100 14.01 -3.68 0.09
C GLY A 100 14.49 -5.02 -0.46
N MET A 101 14.35 -5.24 -1.77
CA MET A 101 14.86 -6.42 -2.46
C MET A 101 16.39 -6.54 -2.30
N ALA A 102 17.12 -5.47 -2.64
CA ALA A 102 18.58 -5.45 -2.56
C ALA A 102 19.11 -5.63 -1.13
N GLY A 103 18.47 -5.00 -0.15
CA GLY A 103 18.91 -5.04 1.25
C GLY A 103 18.52 -6.33 2.00
N PHE A 104 17.30 -6.82 1.83
CA PHE A 104 16.73 -7.84 2.72
C PHE A 104 16.54 -9.23 2.12
N LEU A 105 16.53 -9.36 0.78
CA LEU A 105 16.37 -10.62 0.06
C LEU A 105 17.68 -11.13 -0.56
N LEU A 106 18.52 -10.26 -1.12
CA LEU A 106 19.80 -10.70 -1.68
C LEU A 106 20.75 -11.19 -0.57
N PRO A 107 21.39 -12.37 -0.73
CA PRO A 107 22.28 -12.92 0.29
C PRO A 107 23.52 -12.06 0.52
N CYS A 108 23.96 -11.33 -0.51
CA CYS A 108 25.20 -10.55 -0.52
C CYS A 108 25.16 -9.23 0.28
N SER A 109 24.02 -8.82 0.83
CA SER A 109 23.94 -7.56 1.58
C SER A 109 24.61 -7.67 2.97
N PRO A 110 25.55 -6.78 3.32
CA PRO A 110 26.19 -6.74 4.63
C PRO A 110 25.18 -6.59 5.78
N ILE A 111 25.47 -7.22 6.93
CA ILE A 111 24.63 -7.13 8.13
C ILE A 111 24.55 -5.70 8.66
N SER A 112 25.65 -4.95 8.62
CA SER A 112 25.72 -3.54 9.02
C SER A 112 24.79 -2.65 8.18
N LEU A 113 24.76 -2.89 6.87
CA LEU A 113 23.85 -2.20 5.95
C LEU A 113 22.38 -2.51 6.27
N ARG A 114 22.04 -3.79 6.48
CA ARG A 114 20.67 -4.21 6.84
C ARG A 114 20.18 -3.56 8.13
N LYS A 115 21.03 -3.45 9.15
CA LYS A 115 20.71 -2.79 10.43
C LYS A 115 20.39 -1.30 10.24
N ARG A 116 21.12 -0.61 9.35
CA ARG A 116 20.89 0.81 9.03
C ARG A 116 19.67 1.02 8.13
N LEU A 117 19.45 0.13 7.17
CA LEU A 117 18.33 0.21 6.22
C LEU A 117 16.99 -0.13 6.87
N LYS A 118 16.93 -1.06 7.84
CA LYS A 118 15.68 -1.48 8.48
C LYS A 118 14.82 -0.31 9.01
N PRO A 119 15.34 0.62 9.85
CA PRO A 119 14.53 1.73 10.33
C PRO A 119 14.09 2.69 9.22
N MET A 120 14.95 2.96 8.24
CA MET A 120 14.62 3.81 7.09
C MET A 120 13.52 3.17 6.22
N HIS A 121 13.62 1.88 5.97
CA HIS A 121 12.62 1.11 5.23
C HIS A 121 11.26 1.14 5.95
N VAL A 122 11.23 0.92 7.26
CA VAL A 122 9.95 0.98 8.01
C VAL A 122 9.35 2.38 8.00
N TRP A 123 10.17 3.42 8.23
CA TRP A 123 9.70 4.80 8.21
C TRP A 123 9.17 5.21 6.83
N LEU A 124 9.94 4.95 5.77
CA LEU A 124 9.54 5.29 4.40
C LEU A 124 8.30 4.52 3.96
N GLY A 125 8.16 3.25 4.35
CA GLY A 125 6.94 2.46 4.12
C GLY A 125 5.70 3.07 4.77
N GLY A 126 5.83 3.58 6.01
CA GLY A 126 4.77 4.33 6.68
C GLY A 126 4.46 5.67 6.00
N SER A 127 5.47 6.40 5.53
CA SER A 127 5.29 7.64 4.78
C SER A 127 4.57 7.42 3.44
N ILE A 128 4.92 6.36 2.70
CA ILE A 128 4.24 5.96 1.46
C ILE A 128 2.77 5.66 1.76
N LEU A 129 2.47 4.92 2.83
CA LEU A 129 1.09 4.65 3.23
C LEU A 129 0.30 5.96 3.45
N THR A 130 0.87 6.92 4.16
CA THR A 130 0.24 8.23 4.40
C THR A 130 0.00 8.99 3.09
N LEU A 131 0.98 8.99 2.17
CA LEU A 131 0.82 9.60 0.85
C LEU A 131 -0.28 8.91 0.03
N SER A 132 -0.37 7.58 0.09
CA SER A 132 -1.44 6.81 -0.58
C SER A 132 -2.82 7.15 -0.02
N ILE A 133 -2.96 7.33 1.30
CA ILE A 133 -4.22 7.80 1.91
C ILE A 133 -4.58 9.19 1.36
N ALA A 134 -3.62 10.12 1.36
CA ALA A 134 -3.81 11.47 0.85
C ALA A 134 -4.18 11.47 -0.66
N ALA A 135 -3.55 10.62 -1.46
CA ALA A 135 -3.88 10.43 -2.86
C ALA A 135 -5.31 9.89 -3.03
N CYS A 136 -5.72 8.88 -2.26
CA CYS A 136 -7.06 8.31 -2.35
C CYS A 136 -8.15 9.34 -2.01
N ILE A 137 -8.03 10.04 -0.88
CA ILE A 137 -9.06 11.02 -0.47
C ILE A 137 -9.12 12.22 -1.43
N SER A 138 -7.98 12.70 -1.92
CA SER A 138 -7.95 13.80 -2.88
C SER A 138 -8.51 13.39 -4.24
N GLY A 139 -8.26 12.16 -4.69
CA GLY A 139 -8.79 11.61 -5.94
C GLY A 139 -10.30 11.38 -5.89
N ILE A 140 -10.81 10.85 -4.77
CA ILE A 140 -12.26 10.74 -4.53
C ILE A 140 -12.90 12.14 -4.61
N ASN A 141 -12.34 13.11 -3.91
CA ASN A 141 -12.89 14.47 -3.86
C ASN A 141 -12.85 15.15 -5.24
N GLU A 142 -11.73 15.04 -5.97
CA GLU A 142 -11.58 15.54 -7.33
C GLU A 142 -12.62 14.92 -8.28
N LYS A 143 -12.82 13.59 -8.21
CA LYS A 143 -13.81 12.88 -9.02
C LYS A 143 -15.24 13.32 -8.70
N LEU A 144 -15.59 13.41 -7.42
CA LEU A 144 -16.93 13.83 -6.98
C LEU A 144 -17.25 15.26 -7.45
N PHE A 145 -16.31 16.20 -7.30
CA PHE A 145 -16.50 17.56 -7.81
C PHE A 145 -16.61 17.63 -9.33
N PHE A 146 -15.91 16.76 -10.06
CA PHE A 146 -15.99 16.76 -11.52
C PHE A 146 -17.32 16.23 -12.06
N VAL A 147 -17.92 15.25 -11.39
CA VAL A 147 -19.16 14.65 -11.88
C VAL A 147 -20.41 15.31 -11.30
N LEU A 148 -20.38 15.70 -10.03
CA LEU A 148 -21.52 16.28 -9.31
C LEU A 148 -21.52 17.82 -9.39
N LYS A 149 -21.46 18.33 -10.62
CA LYS A 149 -21.44 19.78 -10.89
C LYS A 149 -22.83 20.44 -10.85
N GLY A 150 -23.92 19.67 -10.79
CA GLY A 150 -25.27 20.20 -10.92
C GLY A 150 -25.69 20.48 -12.38
N ILE A 151 -25.03 19.85 -13.36
CA ILE A 151 -25.24 20.06 -14.79
C ILE A 151 -25.67 18.73 -15.42
N ASN A 152 -26.66 18.75 -16.33
CA ASN A 152 -27.16 17.58 -17.04
C ASN A 152 -27.72 16.46 -16.12
N MET A 153 -28.73 16.79 -15.33
CA MET A 153 -29.49 15.86 -14.45
C MET A 153 -28.75 15.31 -13.22
N THR A 154 -27.47 15.65 -12.99
CA THR A 154 -26.80 15.33 -11.72
C THR A 154 -27.10 16.39 -10.67
N GLN A 155 -27.26 15.97 -9.42
CA GLN A 155 -27.37 16.90 -8.29
C GLN A 155 -25.99 17.50 -7.98
N PRO A 156 -25.90 18.76 -7.55
CA PRO A 156 -24.64 19.36 -7.14
C PRO A 156 -24.09 18.63 -5.90
N TYR A 157 -22.77 18.51 -5.79
CA TYR A 157 -22.10 17.85 -4.66
C TYR A 157 -22.55 18.40 -3.29
N SER A 158 -22.80 19.71 -3.21
CA SER A 158 -23.26 20.39 -1.99
C SER A 158 -24.66 19.94 -1.51
N ALA A 159 -25.48 19.38 -2.40
CA ALA A 159 -26.77 18.78 -2.03
C ALA A 159 -26.62 17.39 -1.41
N LEU A 160 -25.38 16.86 -1.32
CA LEU A 160 -25.05 15.53 -0.80
C LEU A 160 -25.95 14.43 -1.39
N PRO A 161 -25.96 14.24 -2.72
CA PRO A 161 -26.65 13.09 -3.32
C PRO A 161 -26.01 11.77 -2.85
N PRO A 162 -26.69 10.63 -3.02
CA PRO A 162 -26.22 9.33 -2.54
C PRO A 162 -24.78 8.98 -2.95
N GLU A 163 -24.36 9.37 -4.17
CA GLU A 163 -23.01 9.15 -4.68
C GLU A 163 -21.95 9.97 -3.89
N ALA A 164 -22.29 11.19 -3.48
CA ALA A 164 -21.43 12.02 -2.64
C ALA A 164 -21.31 11.43 -1.23
N LEU A 165 -22.41 10.95 -0.64
CA LEU A 165 -22.37 10.24 0.64
C LEU A 165 -21.48 9.01 0.56
N LEU A 166 -21.69 8.17 -0.45
CA LEU A 166 -20.90 6.94 -0.63
C LEU A 166 -19.40 7.25 -0.76
N GLY A 167 -19.03 8.21 -1.61
CA GLY A 167 -17.63 8.60 -1.79
C GLY A 167 -17.01 9.18 -0.52
N ASN A 168 -17.74 10.03 0.21
CA ASN A 168 -17.26 10.58 1.48
C ASN A 168 -17.11 9.50 2.56
N SER A 169 -18.09 8.61 2.69
CA SER A 169 -18.00 7.47 3.61
C SER A 169 -16.82 6.57 3.28
N LEU A 170 -16.58 6.28 1.99
CA LEU A 170 -15.39 5.54 1.56
C LEU A 170 -14.09 6.26 1.94
N GLY A 171 -14.00 7.57 1.71
CA GLY A 171 -12.85 8.39 2.11
C GLY A 171 -12.58 8.31 3.63
N VAL A 172 -13.63 8.42 4.45
CA VAL A 172 -13.52 8.27 5.91
C VAL A 172 -13.05 6.87 6.30
N LEU A 173 -13.58 5.82 5.66
CA LEU A 173 -13.15 4.44 5.91
C LEU A 173 -11.68 4.21 5.54
N ILE A 174 -11.21 4.75 4.41
CA ILE A 174 -9.80 4.67 4.00
C ILE A 174 -8.89 5.34 5.04
N VAL A 175 -9.26 6.52 5.51
CA VAL A 175 -8.49 7.23 6.55
C VAL A 175 -8.48 6.43 7.85
N ALA A 176 -9.64 6.00 8.33
CA ALA A 176 -9.74 5.24 9.59
C ALA A 176 -8.92 3.94 9.53
N PHE A 177 -9.07 3.17 8.46
CA PHE A 177 -8.32 1.94 8.27
C PHE A 177 -6.81 2.19 8.14
N GLY A 178 -6.40 3.21 7.38
CA GLY A 178 -5.01 3.61 7.26
C GLY A 178 -4.37 4.01 8.59
N LEU A 179 -5.09 4.73 9.44
CA LEU A 179 -4.64 5.09 10.80
C LEU A 179 -4.48 3.87 11.71
N VAL A 180 -5.40 2.89 11.62
CA VAL A 180 -5.27 1.62 12.35
C VAL A 180 -4.01 0.87 11.90
N VAL A 181 -3.75 0.79 10.60
CA VAL A 181 -2.54 0.15 10.05
C VAL A 181 -1.28 0.89 10.53
N LEU A 182 -1.25 2.21 10.46
CA LEU A 182 -0.12 3.02 10.97
C LEU A 182 0.11 2.79 12.47
N LYS A 183 -0.96 2.64 13.26
CA LYS A 183 -0.86 2.32 14.68
C LYS A 183 -0.27 0.93 14.89
N ILE A 184 -0.75 -0.09 14.18
CA ILE A 184 -0.20 -1.46 14.20
C ILE A 184 1.31 -1.44 13.90
N LEU A 185 1.72 -0.71 12.85
CA LEU A 185 3.12 -0.60 12.44
C LEU A 185 3.98 0.15 13.47
N SER A 186 3.40 1.12 14.18
CA SER A 186 4.10 1.92 15.19
C SER A 186 4.21 1.21 16.55
N THR A 187 3.36 0.23 16.84
CA THR A 187 3.42 -0.54 18.09
C THR A 187 4.66 -1.43 18.12
N ARG A 188 5.55 -1.19 19.10
CA ARG A 188 6.80 -1.97 19.26
C ARG A 188 6.55 -3.39 19.75
N GLU A 189 5.57 -3.58 20.63
CA GLU A 189 5.20 -4.88 21.20
C GLU A 189 4.76 -5.91 20.15
N TRP A 190 4.27 -5.44 19.01
CA TRP A 190 3.82 -6.30 17.90
C TRP A 190 4.90 -6.50 16.84
N GLN A 191 6.13 -6.01 17.07
CA GLN A 191 7.25 -6.33 16.19
C GLN A 191 7.59 -7.81 16.35
N ARG A 192 7.69 -8.55 15.24
CA ARG A 192 8.21 -9.91 15.27
C ARG A 192 9.54 -9.94 16.03
N PRO A 193 9.68 -10.79 17.07
CA PRO A 193 10.92 -10.91 17.81
C PRO A 193 12.10 -11.25 16.89
N ASP A 194 13.26 -10.65 17.15
CA ASP A 194 14.49 -11.15 16.55
C ASP A 194 14.75 -12.55 17.13
N SER A 195 15.00 -13.53 16.24
CA SER A 195 15.47 -14.87 16.58
C SER A 195 16.62 -14.74 17.58
N ARG A 196 16.48 -15.38 18.75
CA ARG A 196 17.51 -15.35 19.81
C ARG A 196 18.83 -15.88 19.24
N PRO A 197 19.99 -15.40 19.73
CA PRO A 197 21.29 -15.90 19.28
C PRO A 197 21.58 -17.37 19.66
N GLU A 198 20.69 -18.07 20.36
CA GLU A 198 20.90 -19.45 20.81
C GLU A 198 20.81 -20.49 19.69
N ASP A 199 20.25 -20.16 18.52
CA ASP A 199 20.14 -21.09 17.37
C ASP A 199 21.43 -21.18 16.52
N MET A 200 22.56 -20.60 16.97
CA MET A 200 23.89 -20.83 16.37
C MET A 200 24.74 -21.89 17.10
N ALA A 201 24.22 -22.51 18.17
CA ALA A 201 24.86 -23.68 18.76
C ALA A 201 24.39 -24.93 18.00
N TYR A 202 25.07 -25.24 16.90
CA TYR A 202 25.07 -26.57 16.32
C TYR A 202 25.73 -27.50 17.36
N THR A 203 24.97 -28.06 18.29
CA THR A 203 25.46 -29.16 19.13
C THR A 203 25.62 -30.36 18.22
N PRO A 204 26.84 -30.88 17.97
CA PRO A 204 26.99 -32.11 17.23
C PRO A 204 26.34 -33.21 18.06
N LEU A 205 25.27 -33.80 17.53
CA LEU A 205 24.80 -35.11 17.95
C LEU A 205 25.90 -36.09 17.60
N LEU A 206 26.69 -36.49 18.60
CA LEU A 206 27.38 -37.77 18.77
C LEU A 206 28.52 -37.56 19.77
N GLN A 207 28.28 -37.86 21.05
CA GLN A 207 29.06 -38.85 21.79
C GLN A 207 28.46 -39.02 23.20
N GLU A 208 27.33 -39.72 23.27
CA GLU A 208 27.09 -40.64 24.38
C GLU A 208 26.96 -42.02 23.76
N GLU A 209 28.03 -42.80 23.85
CA GLU A 209 27.92 -44.24 24.13
C GLU A 209 29.25 -44.74 24.71
N ASN A 210 29.18 -45.02 26.02
CA ASN A 210 29.85 -46.09 26.75
C ASN A 210 31.31 -45.93 27.23
N GLU A 211 31.38 -45.98 28.57
CA GLU A 211 32.48 -46.38 29.49
C GLU A 211 33.63 -45.39 29.76
#